data_AF-A0A0R3KPZ1-F1
#
_entry.id   AF-A0A0R3KPZ1-F1
#
_cell.length_a   1.000
_cell.length_b   1.000
_cell.length_c   1.000
_cell.angle_alpha   90.00
_cell.angle_beta   90.00
_cell.angle_gamma   90.00
#
_symmetry.space_group_name_H-M   'P 1'
#
loop_
_entity.id
_entity.type
_entity.pdbx_description
1 polymer ?
#
loop_
_entity_poly.entity_id
_entity_poly.type
_entity_poly.pdbx_seq_one_letter_code
_entity_poly.pdbx_strand_id
1 'polypeptide(L)' 'MAIETNAGAGIGARTAGATILDSAREVFASSEMIVKVKEPQPFKRAQLRGNQIPFTYQHLARFFRN' A
#
# COMPACT_ATOMS: atom_id res chain seq x y z
N MET A 1 -12.66 1.15 -4.52
CA MET A 1 -11.41 0.61 -3.96
C MET A 1 -10.47 0.29 -5.11
N ALA A 2 -9.25 0.81 -5.10
CA ALA A 2 -8.23 0.53 -6.11
C ALA A 2 -7.22 -0.51 -5.60
N ILE A 3 -6.82 -1.44 -6.46
CA ILE A 3 -5.91 -2.55 -6.14
C ILE A 3 -4.86 -2.66 -7.25
N GLU A 4 -3.60 -2.89 -6.90
CA GLU A 4 -2.52 -3.16 -7.87
C GLU A 4 -2.72 -4.53 -8.53
N THR A 5 -2.44 -4.64 -9.83
CA THR A 5 -2.45 -5.91 -10.57
C THR A 5 -1.64 -6.97 -9.82
N ASN A 6 -2.18 -8.19 -9.75
CA ASN A 6 -1.65 -9.34 -8.99
C ASN A 6 -1.67 -9.22 -7.45
N ALA A 7 -2.10 -8.10 -6.86
CA ALA A 7 -2.30 -8.05 -5.42
C ALA A 7 -3.42 -9.03 -5.01
N GLY A 8 -3.08 -9.95 -4.10
CA GLY A 8 -3.99 -11.01 -3.65
C GLY A 8 -3.84 -12.35 -4.36
N ALA A 9 -3.03 -12.44 -5.44
CA ALA A 9 -2.78 -13.71 -6.14
C ALA A 9 -2.20 -14.78 -5.22
N GLY A 10 -1.26 -14.41 -4.34
CA GLY A 10 -0.64 -15.32 -3.38
C GLY A 10 -1.57 -15.87 -2.29
N ILE A 11 -2.80 -15.34 -2.16
CA ILE A 11 -3.80 -15.81 -1.20
C ILE A 11 -5.10 -16.28 -1.89
N GLY A 12 -5.12 -16.40 -3.22
CA GLY A 12 -6.31 -16.82 -3.97
C GLY A 12 -7.48 -15.84 -3.93
N ALA A 13 -7.23 -14.56 -3.67
CA ALA A 13 -8.29 -13.55 -3.62
C ALA A 13 -8.85 -13.24 -5.02
N ARG A 14 -10.14 -12.93 -5.09
CA ARG A 14 -10.85 -12.55 -6.33
C ARG A 14 -11.26 -11.08 -6.28
N THR A 15 -11.51 -10.49 -7.44
CA THR A 15 -12.02 -9.12 -7.55
C THR A 15 -13.45 -9.06 -7.03
N ALA A 16 -13.74 -8.08 -6.18
CA ALA A 16 -15.05 -7.85 -5.59
C ALA A 16 -15.51 -6.41 -5.88
N GLY A 17 -15.55 -6.03 -7.17
CA GLY A 17 -15.85 -4.65 -7.59
C GLY A 17 -14.69 -3.66 -7.42
N ALA A 18 -13.47 -4.15 -7.18
CA ALA A 18 -12.28 -3.30 -7.12
C ALA A 18 -11.82 -2.89 -8.52
N THR A 19 -11.38 -1.63 -8.65
CA THR A 19 -10.66 -1.15 -9.84
C THR A 19 -9.24 -1.67 -9.77
N ILE A 20 -8.80 -2.38 -10.81
CA ILE A 20 -7.42 -2.88 -10.92
C ILE A 20 -6.58 -1.84 -11.64
N LEU A 21 -5.43 -1.49 -11.04
CA LEU A 21 -4.46 -0.54 -11.57
C LEU A 21 -3.15 -1.26 -11.85
N ASP A 22 -2.43 -0.83 -12.89
CA ASP A 22 -1.28 -1.57 -13.41
C ASP A 22 -0.04 -1.43 -12.53
N SER A 23 0.00 -0.43 -11.65
CA SER A 23 1.15 -0.18 -10.79
C SER A 23 0.80 0.29 -9.39
N ALA A 24 1.68 -0.04 -8.43
CA ALA A 24 1.67 0.58 -7.11
C ALA A 24 1.70 2.12 -7.16
N ARG A 25 2.38 2.71 -8.16
CA ARG A 25 2.48 4.17 -8.29
C ARG A 25 1.11 4.80 -8.50
N GLU A 26 0.28 4.21 -9.34
CA GLU A 26 -1.09 4.68 -9.58
C GLU A 26 -1.93 4.56 -8.31
N VAL A 27 -1.85 3.42 -7.60
CA VAL A 27 -2.56 3.22 -6.32
C VAL A 27 -2.15 4.27 -5.29
N PHE A 28 -0.85 4.51 -5.12
CA PHE A 28 -0.34 5.55 -4.21
C PHE A 28 -0.75 6.96 -4.68
N ALA A 29 -0.84 7.22 -5.99
CA ALA A 29 -1.23 8.52 -6.51
C ALA A 29 -2.74 8.80 -6.43
N SER A 30 -3.60 7.79 -6.52
CA SER A 30 -5.05 7.99 -6.54
C SER A 30 -5.73 7.86 -5.18
N SER A 31 -5.06 7.30 -4.17
CA SER A 31 -5.72 6.92 -2.91
C SER A 31 -5.50 7.93 -1.79
N GLU A 32 -6.56 8.19 -1.03
CA GLU A 32 -6.51 8.93 0.24
C GLU A 32 -6.02 8.05 1.40
N MET A 33 -6.34 6.76 1.37
CA MET A 33 -5.91 5.76 2.36
C MET A 33 -5.16 4.62 1.67
N ILE A 34 -4.03 4.21 2.24
CA ILE A 34 -3.20 3.12 1.75
C ILE A 34 -3.22 1.99 2.78
N VAL A 35 -3.87 0.88 2.43
CA VAL A 35 -3.94 -0.33 3.26
C VAL A 35 -2.88 -1.33 2.81
N LYS A 36 -1.99 -1.75 3.71
CA LYS A 36 -0.97 -2.78 3.43
C LYS A 36 -0.79 -3.70 4.64
N VAL A 37 -0.21 -4.87 4.40
CA VAL A 37 0.17 -5.80 5.47
C VAL A 37 1.47 -5.36 6.13
N LYS A 38 2.53 -5.13 5.34
CA LYS A 38 3.87 -4.79 5.84
C LYS A 38 4.22 -3.33 5.55
N GLU A 39 5.18 -2.82 6.31
CA GLU A 39 5.70 -1.48 6.18
C GLU A 39 6.08 -1.17 4.72
N PRO A 40 5.83 0.06 4.22
CA PRO A 40 6.28 0.41 2.88
C PRO A 40 7.81 0.38 2.83
N GLN A 41 8.34 -0.27 1.80
CA GLN A 41 9.77 -0.27 1.49
C GLN A 41 10.24 1.13 1.07
N PRO A 42 11.55 1.46 1.10
CA PRO A 42 12.05 2.82 0.84
C PRO A 42 11.46 3.49 -0.41
N PHE A 43 11.42 2.80 -1.54
CA PHE A 43 10.87 3.32 -2.80
C PHE A 43 9.34 3.54 -2.78
N LYS A 44 8.61 2.83 -1.91
CA LYS A 44 7.16 3.04 -1.69
C LYS A 44 6.92 4.14 -0.65
N ARG A 45 7.80 4.29 0.36
CA ARG A 45 7.74 5.42 1.30
C ARG A 45 7.92 6.76 0.59
N ALA A 46 8.81 6.81 -0.40
CA ALA A 46 9.01 8.00 -1.25
C ALA A 46 7.76 8.42 -2.05
N GLN A 47 6.74 7.55 -2.15
CA GLN A 47 5.49 7.84 -2.86
C GLN A 47 4.37 8.31 -1.91
N LEU A 48 4.58 8.26 -0.59
CA LEU A 48 3.61 8.75 0.39
C LEU A 48 3.47 10.27 0.31
N ARG A 49 2.27 10.75 0.58
CA ARG A 49 1.92 12.19 0.58
C ARG A 49 1.36 12.59 1.93
N GLY A 50 1.52 13.86 2.29
CA GLY A 50 1.15 14.38 3.62
C GLY A 50 -0.34 14.26 3.97
N ASN A 51 -1.22 14.18 2.98
CA ASN A 51 -2.67 14.03 3.14
C ASN A 51 -3.17 12.59 2.97
N GLN A 52 -2.29 11.59 3.09
CA GLN A 52 -2.67 10.18 3.06
C GLN A 52 -2.76 9.56 4.45
N ILE A 53 -3.58 8.52 4.57
CA ILE A 53 -3.69 7.67 5.76
C ILE A 53 -3.01 6.32 5.47
N PRO A 54 -1.78 6.07 5.91
CA PRO A 54 -1.14 4.77 5.80
C PRO A 54 -1.63 3.85 6.93
N PHE A 55 -2.27 2.74 6.58
CA PHE A 55 -2.73 1.74 7.53
C PHE A 55 -2.05 0.40 7.27
N THR A 56 -1.06 0.07 8.10
CA THR A 56 -0.21 -1.12 7.95
C THR A 56 0.60 -1.39 9.22
N TYR A 57 1.09 -2.61 9.39
CA TYR A 57 2.11 -2.88 10.41
C TYR A 57 3.40 -2.15 10.04
N GLN A 58 3.82 -1.17 10.86
CA GLN A 58 5.02 -0.37 10.58
C GLN A 58 6.27 -0.79 11.37
N HIS A 59 6.12 -1.42 12.55
CA HIS A 59 7.25 -1.75 13.43
C HIS A 59 8.15 -0.54 13.77
N LEU A 60 7.56 0.67 13.85
CA LEU A 60 8.29 1.94 13.97
C LEU A 60 9.30 1.97 15.12
N ALA A 61 8.99 1.34 16.25
CA ALA A 61 9.89 1.27 17.40
C ALA A 61 11.27 0.66 17.09
N ARG A 62 11.40 -0.22 16.09
CA ARG A 62 12.70 -0.74 15.65
C ARG A 62 13.55 0.35 14.99
N PHE A 63 12.92 1.32 14.36
CA PHE A 63 13.60 2.40 13.64
C PHE A 63 14.17 3.47 14.58
N PHE A 64 13.69 3.53 15.83
CA PHE A 64 14.09 4.53 16.83
C PHE A 64 15.07 4.01 17.89
N ARG A 65 15.55 2.76 17.78
CA ARG A 65 16.62 2.27 18.65
C ARG A 65 17.96 2.57 17.99
N ASN A 66 18.70 3.50 18.60
CA ASN A 66 20.12 3.76 18.37
C ASN A 66 20.97 2.57 18.82
#